data_AF-A0A1V0PQ74-F1
#
_entry.id   AF-A0A1V0PQ74-F1
#
_cell.length_a   1.000
_cell.length_b   1.000
_cell.length_c   1.000
_cell.angle_alpha   90.00
_cell.angle_beta   90.00
_cell.angle_gamma   90.00
#
_symmetry.space_group_name_H-M   'P 1'
#
loop_
_entity.id
_entity.type
_entity.pdbx_description
1 polymer ?
#
loop_
_entity_poly.entity_id
_entity_poly.type
_entity_poly.pdbx_seq_one_letter_code
_entity_poly.pdbx_strand_id
1 'polypeptide(L)'
;MPNAFTRPLAAVLGLTLSALPAAAADICQGFGPQAPRDIASIDGTNTVSFDVAPPASEMVLCDIHTHTNAEHKGPGFSKFAGATLHGGYECSGREHLTPHELFMPKAPRKHFGDAAPGDTLEVHWVYTTCGNATAGHGLGTCIPEGCENPQLRVESQVFLLVNNPHALDFMDFAYQGHTVDGRNQPRALPEGTGEPVVFLGSTTGPVYTSQECSPYHVTWSVRPNCAKLDINSLYEWGHSGNPFEEHHSHGVRQLVTAPELLSPIN
;
A
#
# COMPACT_ATOMS: atom_id res chain seq x y z
N MET A 1 75.78 25.28 -38.50
CA MET A 1 75.04 25.67 -37.29
C MET A 1 73.81 24.77 -37.19
N PRO A 2 73.80 23.80 -36.27
CA PRO A 2 72.68 22.90 -36.06
C PRO A 2 71.72 23.50 -35.02
N ASN A 3 70.44 23.16 -35.08
CA ASN A 3 69.63 23.09 -33.86
C ASN A 3 68.54 22.04 -34.05
N ALA A 4 68.79 20.89 -33.42
CA ALA A 4 67.82 19.84 -33.20
C ALA A 4 66.83 20.30 -32.13
N PHE A 5 65.53 20.21 -32.42
CA PHE A 5 64.49 20.23 -31.40
C PHE A 5 63.77 18.89 -31.39
N THR A 6 64.28 18.00 -30.54
CA THR A 6 63.59 16.82 -30.05
C THR A 6 62.43 17.27 -29.15
N ARG A 7 61.19 16.93 -29.52
CA ARG A 7 60.03 17.01 -28.61
C ARG A 7 59.96 15.72 -27.79
N PRO A 8 59.86 15.79 -26.45
CA PRO A 8 59.68 14.59 -25.64
C PRO A 8 58.26 14.06 -25.79
N LEU A 9 58.16 12.73 -25.90
CA LEU A 9 56.91 11.98 -25.82
C LEU A 9 56.38 12.09 -24.38
N ALA A 10 55.30 12.84 -24.17
CA ALA A 10 54.58 12.81 -22.90
C ALA A 10 53.74 11.54 -22.84
N ALA A 11 54.22 10.53 -22.11
CA ALA A 11 53.43 9.36 -21.77
C ALA A 11 52.33 9.78 -20.78
N VAL A 12 51.10 9.95 -21.27
CA VAL A 12 49.93 10.10 -20.42
C VAL A 12 49.65 8.74 -19.81
N LEU A 13 50.07 8.56 -18.56
CA LEU A 13 49.70 7.42 -17.73
C LEU A 13 48.19 7.54 -17.46
N GLY A 14 47.38 6.80 -18.23
CA GLY A 14 45.95 6.70 -17.96
C GLY A 14 45.75 6.02 -16.61
N LEU A 15 45.39 6.77 -15.57
CA LEU A 15 44.76 6.21 -14.39
C LEU A 15 43.41 5.67 -14.83
N THR A 16 43.35 4.37 -15.14
CA THR A 16 42.09 3.65 -15.18
C THR A 16 41.58 3.61 -13.74
N LEU A 17 40.64 4.50 -13.42
CA LEU A 17 39.80 4.35 -12.24
C LEU A 17 38.99 3.08 -12.45
N SER A 18 39.50 1.96 -11.95
CA SER A 18 38.74 0.72 -11.82
C SER A 18 37.57 1.05 -10.91
N ALA A 19 36.39 1.25 -11.49
CA ALA A 19 35.15 1.30 -10.72
C ALA A 19 35.05 -0.03 -9.98
N LEU A 20 35.25 0.01 -8.67
CA LEU A 20 34.95 -1.12 -7.81
C LEU A 20 33.47 -1.48 -8.07
N PRO A 21 33.13 -2.77 -8.23
CA PRO A 21 31.73 -3.15 -8.25
C PRO A 21 31.10 -2.61 -6.97
N ALA A 22 30.02 -1.86 -7.09
CA ALA A 22 29.19 -1.54 -5.95
C ALA A 22 28.86 -2.88 -5.29
N ALA A 23 29.37 -3.10 -4.08
CA ALA A 23 28.91 -4.21 -3.26
C ALA A 23 27.38 -4.12 -3.26
N ALA A 24 26.70 -5.22 -3.58
CA ALA A 24 25.27 -5.31 -3.37
C ALA A 24 25.03 -4.82 -1.94
N ALA A 25 24.44 -3.64 -1.79
CA ALA A 25 24.09 -3.12 -0.48
C ALA A 25 23.29 -4.23 0.21
N ASP A 26 23.59 -4.54 1.47
CA ASP A 26 22.92 -5.63 2.21
C ASP A 26 21.41 -5.34 2.26
N ILE A 27 20.67 -5.86 1.27
CA ILE A 27 19.24 -5.63 1.10
C ILE A 27 18.55 -6.36 2.25
N CYS A 28 18.16 -5.61 3.27
CA CYS A 28 17.46 -6.03 4.49
C CYS A 28 17.70 -7.49 4.90
N GLN A 29 18.96 -7.90 4.99
CA GLN A 29 19.30 -9.28 5.32
C GLN A 29 18.71 -9.67 6.68
N GLY A 30 17.98 -10.78 6.72
CA GLY A 30 17.35 -11.30 7.94
C GLY A 30 15.97 -10.71 8.26
N PHE A 31 15.46 -9.74 7.49
CA PHE A 31 14.07 -9.30 7.61
C PHE A 31 13.11 -10.25 6.89
N GLY A 32 11.87 -10.29 7.39
CA GLY A 32 10.77 -10.96 6.71
C GLY A 32 10.45 -10.33 5.34
N PRO A 33 9.64 -11.03 4.52
CA PRO A 33 9.11 -10.50 3.26
C PRO A 33 8.55 -9.09 3.42
N GLN A 34 8.71 -8.26 2.40
CA GLN A 34 8.32 -6.86 2.38
C GLN A 34 7.15 -6.61 1.43
N ALA A 35 6.38 -5.57 1.73
CA ALA A 35 5.30 -5.04 0.89
C ALA A 35 5.54 -3.55 0.59
N PRO A 36 4.98 -2.97 -0.49
CA PRO A 36 4.01 -3.56 -1.42
C PRO A 36 4.66 -4.36 -2.56
N ARG A 37 3.87 -5.18 -3.27
CA ARG A 37 4.32 -6.08 -4.35
C ARG A 37 3.35 -6.12 -5.53
N ASP A 38 3.82 -6.65 -6.66
CA ASP A 38 2.95 -7.10 -7.75
C ASP A 38 2.27 -8.41 -7.33
N ILE A 39 0.94 -8.37 -7.17
CA ILE A 39 0.15 -9.53 -6.75
C ILE A 39 -0.18 -10.48 -7.91
N ALA A 40 0.12 -10.09 -9.15
CA ALA A 40 0.08 -11.00 -10.30
C ALA A 40 1.37 -11.82 -10.45
N SER A 41 2.44 -11.47 -9.72
CA SER A 41 3.68 -12.22 -9.66
C SER A 41 3.71 -13.15 -8.45
N ILE A 42 3.91 -14.44 -8.70
CA ILE A 42 4.11 -15.45 -7.64
C ILE A 42 5.56 -15.52 -7.16
N ASP A 43 6.47 -14.82 -7.83
CA ASP A 43 7.90 -14.90 -7.58
C ASP A 43 8.27 -14.32 -6.21
N GLY A 44 9.19 -14.99 -5.53
CA GLY A 44 9.76 -14.58 -4.26
C GLY A 44 10.75 -15.63 -3.78
N THR A 45 11.85 -15.20 -3.18
CA THR A 45 12.91 -16.09 -2.66
C THR A 45 13.19 -15.85 -1.18
N ASN A 46 12.46 -14.94 -0.53
CA ASN A 46 12.57 -14.74 0.90
C ASN A 46 12.01 -15.98 1.62
N THR A 47 12.88 -16.67 2.36
CA THR A 47 12.54 -17.91 3.08
C THR A 47 12.12 -17.67 4.53
N VAL A 48 12.16 -16.42 5.02
CA VAL A 48 11.67 -16.08 6.34
C VAL A 48 10.15 -16.20 6.34
N SER A 49 9.63 -17.14 7.11
CA SER A 49 8.18 -17.37 7.25
C SER A 49 7.74 -17.09 8.68
N PHE A 50 6.50 -16.62 8.81
CA PHE A 50 5.78 -16.49 10.07
C PHE A 50 4.35 -17.00 9.86
N ASP A 51 3.64 -17.24 10.97
CA ASP A 51 2.28 -17.78 10.91
C ASP A 51 1.35 -16.84 10.17
N VAL A 52 0.62 -17.38 9.19
CA VAL A 52 -0.47 -16.68 8.51
C VAL A 52 -1.51 -16.29 9.55
N ALA A 53 -1.88 -15.01 9.58
CA ALA A 53 -2.86 -14.49 10.50
C ALA A 53 -4.25 -15.11 10.23
N PRO A 54 -5.10 -15.28 11.28
CA PRO A 54 -6.47 -15.77 11.12
C PRO A 54 -7.29 -14.93 10.14
N PRO A 55 -8.45 -15.42 9.67
CA PRO A 55 -9.38 -14.61 8.89
C PRO A 55 -9.81 -13.34 9.64
N ALA A 56 -10.07 -12.25 8.91
CA ALA A 56 -10.45 -10.95 9.49
C ALA A 56 -11.63 -11.03 10.48
N SER A 57 -12.60 -11.93 10.24
CA SER A 57 -13.76 -12.17 11.12
C SER A 57 -13.41 -12.68 12.52
N GLU A 58 -12.22 -13.25 12.69
CA GLU A 58 -11.70 -13.77 13.97
C GLU A 58 -10.74 -12.80 14.66
N MET A 59 -10.46 -11.65 14.05
CA MET A 59 -9.49 -10.66 14.54
C MET A 59 -10.16 -9.34 14.98
N VAL A 60 -9.40 -8.45 15.61
CA VAL A 60 -9.86 -7.13 16.04
C VAL A 60 -9.44 -6.09 15.02
N LEU A 61 -10.41 -5.39 14.41
CA LEU A 61 -10.12 -4.20 13.60
C LEU A 61 -9.53 -3.11 14.50
N CYS A 62 -8.36 -2.63 14.14
CA CYS A 62 -7.64 -1.58 14.89
C CYS A 62 -7.48 -0.30 14.07
N ASP A 63 -7.38 -0.40 12.74
CA ASP A 63 -7.15 0.75 11.89
C ASP A 63 -7.84 0.59 10.52
N ILE A 64 -8.29 1.71 9.95
CA ILE A 64 -8.70 1.81 8.55
C ILE A 64 -8.02 3.07 8.03
N HIS A 65 -7.22 2.95 6.98
CA HIS A 65 -6.59 4.10 6.33
C HIS A 65 -6.60 3.94 4.81
N THR A 66 -6.28 5.04 4.12
CA THR A 66 -6.36 5.10 2.66
C THR A 66 -5.08 5.64 2.03
N HIS A 67 -4.80 5.25 0.78
CA HIS A 67 -3.67 5.76 0.00
C HIS A 67 -4.15 6.35 -1.33
N THR A 68 -3.50 7.44 -1.76
CA THR A 68 -3.68 7.96 -3.13
C THR A 68 -3.01 6.99 -4.10
N ASN A 69 -3.80 6.42 -5.01
CA ASN A 69 -3.45 5.27 -5.84
C ASN A 69 -3.11 4.02 -5.02
N ALA A 70 -2.91 2.89 -5.72
CA ALA A 70 -2.52 1.64 -5.09
C ALA A 70 -1.00 1.60 -4.84
N GLU A 71 -0.63 1.19 -3.63
CA GLU A 71 0.72 0.77 -3.23
C GLU A 71 1.07 -0.54 -3.93
N HIS A 72 0.14 -1.49 -3.93
CA HIS A 72 0.26 -2.75 -4.66
C HIS A 72 0.05 -2.54 -6.16
N LYS A 73 0.61 -3.45 -6.96
CA LYS A 73 0.28 -3.59 -8.38
C LYS A 73 -0.56 -4.83 -8.58
N GLY A 74 -1.67 -4.72 -9.29
CA GLY A 74 -2.58 -5.84 -9.55
C GLY A 74 -3.19 -5.80 -10.96
N PRO A 75 -3.88 -6.87 -11.38
CA PRO A 75 -4.49 -6.94 -12.71
C PRO A 75 -5.41 -5.75 -13.04
N GLY A 76 -6.24 -5.32 -12.08
CA GLY A 76 -7.14 -4.19 -12.25
C GLY A 76 -6.50 -2.81 -12.01
N PHE A 77 -5.29 -2.75 -11.47
CA PHE A 77 -4.58 -1.51 -11.13
C PHE A 77 -3.08 -1.66 -11.42
N SER A 78 -2.72 -1.49 -12.70
CA SER A 78 -1.36 -1.78 -13.19
C SER A 78 -0.67 -0.60 -13.86
N LYS A 79 -1.39 0.51 -14.09
CA LYS A 79 -0.85 1.69 -14.73
C LYS A 79 -0.06 2.53 -13.72
N PHE A 80 1.24 2.66 -13.93
CA PHE A 80 2.10 3.40 -13.03
C PHE A 80 1.89 4.93 -13.14
N ALA A 81 1.53 5.57 -12.03
CA ALA A 81 1.31 7.01 -11.91
C ALA A 81 2.59 7.81 -11.57
N GLY A 82 3.73 7.12 -11.39
CA GLY A 82 5.03 7.73 -11.13
C GLY A 82 5.61 7.38 -9.77
N ALA A 83 6.88 7.73 -9.58
CA ALA A 83 7.67 7.44 -8.37
C ALA A 83 7.65 8.63 -7.38
N THR A 84 6.47 9.21 -7.15
CA THR A 84 6.28 10.30 -6.18
C THR A 84 5.53 9.80 -4.95
N LEU A 85 5.43 10.63 -3.91
CA LEU A 85 4.71 10.31 -2.68
C LEU A 85 3.26 9.87 -2.94
N HIS A 86 2.57 10.51 -3.88
CA HIS A 86 1.20 10.15 -4.29
C HIS A 86 1.19 9.47 -5.68
N GLY A 87 2.30 8.81 -6.02
CA GLY A 87 2.47 8.01 -7.23
C GLY A 87 1.77 6.67 -7.09
N GLY A 88 2.40 5.56 -7.51
CA GLY A 88 1.84 4.21 -7.34
C GLY A 88 1.09 3.71 -8.58
N TYR A 89 0.01 2.94 -8.40
CA TYR A 89 -0.73 2.31 -9.50
C TYR A 89 -2.19 2.73 -9.57
N GLU A 90 -2.61 3.16 -10.76
CA GLU A 90 -3.98 3.59 -11.05
C GLU A 90 -4.86 2.40 -11.42
N CYS A 91 -6.12 2.46 -11.00
CA CYS A 91 -7.19 1.64 -11.51
C CYS A 91 -7.34 1.76 -13.03
N SER A 92 -7.62 0.63 -13.65
CA SER A 92 -8.06 0.56 -15.05
C SER A 92 -9.50 1.09 -15.18
N GLY A 93 -9.87 1.55 -16.38
CA GLY A 93 -11.25 1.96 -16.68
C GLY A 93 -11.59 3.42 -16.38
N ARG A 94 -10.62 4.25 -15.96
CA ARG A 94 -10.79 5.70 -15.82
C ARG A 94 -11.22 6.35 -17.14
N GLU A 95 -10.69 5.87 -18.26
CA GLU A 95 -11.00 6.29 -19.63
C GLU A 95 -12.44 5.95 -20.08
N HIS A 96 -13.13 5.08 -19.33
CA HIS A 96 -14.51 4.68 -19.59
C HIS A 96 -15.53 5.41 -18.71
N LEU A 97 -15.07 6.32 -17.84
CA LEU A 97 -15.98 7.11 -17.01
C LEU A 97 -16.76 8.12 -17.83
N THR A 98 -18.04 8.24 -17.52
CA THR A 98 -18.90 9.25 -18.14
C THR A 98 -18.57 10.66 -17.62
N PRO A 99 -18.92 11.72 -18.36
CA PRO A 99 -18.79 13.09 -17.86
C PRO A 99 -19.55 13.34 -16.55
N HIS A 100 -20.65 12.62 -16.31
CA HIS A 100 -21.38 12.69 -15.04
C HIS A 100 -20.57 12.07 -13.90
N GLU A 101 -20.00 10.88 -14.10
CA GLU A 101 -19.16 10.23 -13.10
C GLU A 101 -17.91 11.04 -12.77
N LEU A 102 -17.38 11.82 -13.71
CA LEU A 102 -16.23 12.71 -13.51
C LEU A 102 -16.62 14.07 -12.91
N PHE A 103 -17.91 14.38 -12.81
CA PHE A 103 -18.36 15.66 -12.31
C PHE A 103 -18.13 15.77 -10.81
N MET A 104 -17.61 16.90 -10.34
CA MET A 104 -17.43 17.11 -8.90
C MET A 104 -18.78 17.22 -8.19
N PRO A 105 -19.03 16.43 -7.12
CA PRO A 105 -20.22 16.63 -6.31
C PRO A 105 -20.21 17.99 -5.60
N LYS A 106 -21.39 18.39 -5.11
CA LYS A 106 -21.56 19.63 -4.34
C LYS A 106 -20.94 19.53 -2.94
N ALA A 107 -20.81 18.32 -2.41
CA ALA A 107 -20.12 18.08 -1.16
C ALA A 107 -18.68 18.64 -1.24
N PRO A 108 -18.20 19.37 -0.22
CA PRO A 108 -16.90 20.03 -0.30
C PRO A 108 -15.76 19.00 -0.42
N ARG A 109 -14.91 19.13 -1.46
CA ARG A 109 -13.69 18.30 -1.64
C ARG A 109 -12.87 18.14 -0.36
N LYS A 110 -12.73 19.24 0.39
CA LYS A 110 -12.01 19.32 1.68
C LYS A 110 -12.47 18.32 2.75
N HIS A 111 -13.59 17.63 2.54
CA HIS A 111 -14.05 16.57 3.44
C HIS A 111 -13.20 15.29 3.32
N PHE A 112 -12.43 15.11 2.24
CA PHE A 112 -11.41 14.06 2.16
C PHE A 112 -10.20 14.49 1.32
N GLY A 113 -9.45 15.48 1.83
CA GLY A 113 -8.27 16.04 1.16
C GLY A 113 -8.57 16.56 -0.25
N ASP A 114 -7.76 16.12 -1.22
CA ASP A 114 -7.86 16.49 -2.62
C ASP A 114 -8.52 15.42 -3.51
N ALA A 115 -9.03 14.33 -2.91
CA ALA A 115 -9.65 13.23 -3.65
C ALA A 115 -10.76 13.73 -4.58
N ALA A 116 -10.76 13.28 -5.83
CA ALA A 116 -11.70 13.69 -6.86
C ALA A 116 -12.20 12.48 -7.68
N PRO A 117 -13.36 12.60 -8.36
CA PRO A 117 -13.81 11.58 -9.28
C PRO A 117 -12.78 11.33 -10.40
N GLY A 118 -12.56 10.06 -10.70
CA GLY A 118 -11.51 9.56 -11.59
C GLY A 118 -10.22 9.16 -10.88
N ASP A 119 -10.04 9.53 -9.62
CA ASP A 119 -8.86 9.14 -8.85
C ASP A 119 -8.95 7.68 -8.39
N THR A 120 -7.78 7.11 -8.12
CA THR A 120 -7.64 5.78 -7.52
C THR A 120 -7.41 5.92 -6.02
N LEU A 121 -8.08 5.08 -5.23
CA LEU A 121 -7.95 5.04 -3.78
C LEU A 121 -7.74 3.59 -3.34
N GLU A 122 -6.62 3.26 -2.70
CA GLU A 122 -6.48 1.99 -1.99
C GLU A 122 -6.90 2.16 -0.53
N VAL A 123 -7.63 1.19 0.00
CA VAL A 123 -8.11 1.19 1.38
C VAL A 123 -7.60 -0.06 2.07
N HIS A 124 -7.06 0.13 3.27
CA HIS A 124 -6.58 -0.94 4.13
C HIS A 124 -7.47 -1.05 5.37
N TRP A 125 -8.01 -2.23 5.62
CA TRP A 125 -8.58 -2.61 6.91
C TRP A 125 -7.55 -3.43 7.66
N VAL A 126 -7.01 -2.88 8.74
CA VAL A 126 -5.92 -3.49 9.52
C VAL A 126 -6.51 -4.18 10.74
N TYR A 127 -6.12 -5.43 10.92
CA TYR A 127 -6.55 -6.29 12.00
C TYR A 127 -5.37 -6.79 12.82
N THR A 128 -5.63 -7.02 14.10
CA THR A 128 -4.68 -7.60 15.05
C THR A 128 -5.32 -8.73 15.86
N THR A 129 -4.47 -9.63 16.35
CA THR A 129 -4.86 -10.67 17.34
C THR A 129 -4.93 -10.13 18.77
N CYS A 130 -4.50 -8.88 19.00
CA CYS A 130 -4.61 -8.24 20.32
C CYS A 130 -6.08 -7.97 20.70
N GLY A 131 -6.61 -8.74 21.64
CA GLY A 131 -8.00 -8.61 22.11
C GLY A 131 -8.32 -7.27 22.80
N ASN A 132 -7.31 -6.54 23.27
CA ASN A 132 -7.44 -5.21 23.89
C ASN A 132 -7.17 -4.05 22.92
N ALA A 133 -6.96 -4.31 21.63
CA ALA A 133 -6.82 -3.27 20.63
C ALA A 133 -8.11 -2.46 20.47
N THR A 134 -7.96 -1.18 20.15
CA THR A 134 -9.08 -0.27 19.90
C THR A 134 -9.02 0.22 18.46
N ALA A 135 -10.17 0.54 17.88
CA ALA A 135 -10.21 1.20 16.59
C ALA A 135 -9.73 2.65 16.77
N GLY A 136 -8.65 3.03 16.09
CA GLY A 136 -8.12 4.39 16.16
C GLY A 136 -6.92 4.61 15.23
N HIS A 137 -6.48 5.87 15.16
CA HIS A 137 -5.50 6.33 14.18
C HIS A 137 -4.15 5.59 14.25
N GLY A 138 -3.85 4.90 13.15
CA GLY A 138 -2.53 4.37 12.82
C GLY A 138 -2.15 3.07 13.54
N LEU A 139 -1.06 2.46 13.07
CA LEU A 139 -0.63 1.12 13.47
C LEU A 139 -0.40 0.94 14.99
N GLY A 140 -0.15 2.02 15.73
CA GLY A 140 0.03 1.96 17.19
C GLY A 140 -1.19 1.39 17.93
N THR A 141 -2.40 1.55 17.39
CA THR A 141 -3.63 0.99 17.97
C THR A 141 -3.74 -0.52 17.79
N CYS A 142 -3.04 -1.07 16.81
CA CYS A 142 -2.97 -2.50 16.51
C CYS A 142 -2.00 -3.28 17.42
N ILE A 143 -1.12 -2.56 18.13
CA ILE A 143 -0.08 -3.15 19.00
C ILE A 143 -0.14 -2.46 20.37
N PRO A 144 -1.24 -2.62 21.12
CA PRO A 144 -1.38 -2.04 22.45
C PRO A 144 -0.36 -2.62 23.43
N GLU A 145 -0.09 -1.86 24.51
CA GLU A 145 0.77 -2.31 25.60
C GLU A 145 0.31 -3.66 26.16
N GLY A 146 1.27 -4.56 26.41
CA GLY A 146 1.02 -5.90 26.93
C GLY A 146 0.59 -6.94 25.89
N CYS A 147 0.45 -6.57 24.61
CA CYS A 147 0.22 -7.52 23.52
C CYS A 147 1.54 -7.86 22.81
N GLU A 148 2.19 -8.93 23.26
CA GLU A 148 3.45 -9.38 22.68
C GLU A 148 3.23 -10.22 21.42
N ASN A 149 3.99 -9.93 20.36
CA ASN A 149 4.00 -10.67 19.08
C ASN A 149 2.63 -10.85 18.42
N PRO A 150 1.86 -9.77 18.16
CA PRO A 150 0.60 -9.91 17.45
C PRO A 150 0.81 -10.40 16.02
N GLN A 151 -0.09 -11.26 15.57
CA GLN A 151 -0.33 -11.44 14.15
C GLN A 151 -1.15 -10.27 13.61
N LEU A 152 -0.63 -9.63 12.56
CA LEU A 152 -1.28 -8.54 11.83
C LEU A 152 -1.82 -9.05 10.50
N ARG A 153 -3.01 -8.57 10.13
CA ARG A 153 -3.64 -8.86 8.84
C ARG A 153 -4.14 -7.58 8.21
N VAL A 154 -3.91 -7.41 6.91
CA VAL A 154 -4.46 -6.30 6.14
C VAL A 154 -5.32 -6.84 5.02
N GLU A 155 -6.59 -6.45 5.02
CA GLU A 155 -7.49 -6.61 3.88
C GLU A 155 -7.39 -5.34 3.02
N SER A 156 -7.12 -5.48 1.73
CA SER A 156 -6.98 -4.37 0.79
C SER A 156 -7.97 -4.44 -0.36
N GLN A 157 -8.56 -3.28 -0.68
CA GLN A 157 -9.35 -3.05 -1.88
C GLN A 157 -8.96 -1.72 -2.52
N VAL A 158 -8.77 -1.75 -3.84
CA VAL A 158 -8.55 -0.55 -4.65
C VAL A 158 -9.85 -0.08 -5.31
N PHE A 159 -10.16 1.20 -5.23
CA PHE A 159 -11.35 1.80 -5.80
C PHE A 159 -11.03 2.83 -6.88
N LEU A 160 -11.89 2.91 -7.88
CA LEU A 160 -11.99 4.04 -8.80
C LEU A 160 -13.10 4.96 -8.31
N LEU A 161 -12.75 6.17 -7.89
CA LEU A 161 -13.71 7.13 -7.35
C LEU A 161 -14.60 7.66 -8.48
N VAL A 162 -15.91 7.67 -8.27
CA VAL A 162 -16.90 8.19 -9.23
C VAL A 162 -17.95 9.00 -8.50
N ASN A 163 -18.52 10.01 -9.15
CA ASN A 163 -19.72 10.68 -8.67
C ASN A 163 -20.96 9.92 -9.19
N ASN A 164 -21.34 8.87 -8.48
CA ASN A 164 -22.45 8.01 -8.88
C ASN A 164 -23.08 7.33 -7.65
N PRO A 165 -24.31 7.69 -7.25
CA PRO A 165 -24.97 7.12 -6.08
C PRO A 165 -25.37 5.64 -6.23
N HIS A 166 -25.17 5.04 -7.42
CA HIS A 166 -25.35 3.61 -7.65
C HIS A 166 -24.03 2.82 -7.61
N ALA A 167 -22.90 3.50 -7.40
CA ALA A 167 -21.64 2.83 -7.09
C ALA A 167 -21.64 2.33 -5.63
N LEU A 168 -20.56 1.68 -5.19
CA LEU A 168 -20.44 1.24 -3.80
C LEU A 168 -20.46 2.43 -2.85
N ASP A 169 -21.04 2.23 -1.67
CA ASP A 169 -21.06 3.19 -0.57
C ASP A 169 -19.96 2.83 0.44
N PHE A 170 -19.02 3.74 0.68
CA PHE A 170 -17.93 3.52 1.64
C PHE A 170 -18.44 3.30 3.06
N MET A 171 -19.60 3.86 3.41
CA MET A 171 -20.17 3.73 4.75
C MET A 171 -20.61 2.29 5.07
N ASP A 172 -20.83 1.44 4.06
CA ASP A 172 -21.07 0.01 4.22
C ASP A 172 -19.80 -0.75 4.69
N PHE A 173 -18.62 -0.18 4.47
CA PHE A 173 -17.33 -0.77 4.83
C PHE A 173 -16.62 -0.01 5.97
N ALA A 174 -17.17 1.12 6.39
CA ALA A 174 -16.64 1.91 7.49
C ALA A 174 -16.90 1.22 8.84
N TYR A 175 -16.01 1.51 9.81
CA TYR A 175 -16.27 1.19 11.21
C TYR A 175 -17.14 2.28 11.85
N GLN A 176 -18.31 1.87 12.35
CA GLN A 176 -19.27 2.75 13.03
C GLN A 176 -19.57 2.26 14.46
N GLY A 177 -18.55 1.76 15.16
CA GLY A 177 -18.72 1.16 16.50
C GLY A 177 -19.26 -0.28 16.47
N HIS A 178 -19.25 -0.93 15.31
CA HIS A 178 -19.78 -2.28 15.15
C HIS A 178 -18.84 -3.32 15.77
N THR A 179 -19.41 -4.28 16.49
CA THR A 179 -18.65 -5.37 17.12
C THR A 179 -19.29 -6.73 16.83
N VAL A 180 -18.45 -7.75 16.66
CA VAL A 180 -18.85 -9.15 16.50
C VAL A 180 -18.09 -9.96 17.53
N ASP A 181 -18.81 -10.65 18.42
CA ASP A 181 -18.24 -11.39 19.56
C ASP A 181 -17.22 -10.57 20.39
N GLY A 182 -17.49 -9.28 20.57
CA GLY A 182 -16.62 -8.36 21.31
C GLY A 182 -15.39 -7.85 20.55
N ARG A 183 -15.22 -8.20 19.28
CA ARG A 183 -14.16 -7.68 18.40
C ARG A 183 -14.67 -6.54 17.54
N ASN A 184 -13.92 -5.44 17.44
CA ASN A 184 -14.23 -4.36 16.50
C ASN A 184 -14.21 -4.90 15.06
N GLN A 185 -15.23 -4.57 14.28
CA GLN A 185 -15.38 -5.01 12.90
C GLN A 185 -16.08 -3.93 12.07
N PRO A 186 -15.74 -3.75 10.78
CA PRO A 186 -16.61 -2.99 9.89
C PRO A 186 -17.95 -3.75 9.72
N ARG A 187 -18.95 -3.14 9.08
CA ARG A 187 -20.21 -3.84 8.80
C ARG A 187 -20.01 -4.96 7.77
N ALA A 188 -19.20 -4.69 6.76
CA ALA A 188 -18.78 -5.64 5.75
C ALA A 188 -17.38 -5.30 5.24
N LEU A 189 -16.76 -6.24 4.55
CA LEU A 189 -15.62 -5.98 3.68
C LEU A 189 -16.10 -5.97 2.22
N PRO A 190 -15.45 -5.22 1.32
CA PRO A 190 -15.78 -5.26 -0.10
C PRO A 190 -15.65 -6.68 -0.68
N GLU A 191 -16.52 -7.01 -1.63
CA GLU A 191 -16.54 -8.27 -2.37
C GLU A 191 -16.74 -8.01 -3.88
N GLY A 192 -16.66 -9.06 -4.70
CA GLY A 192 -17.00 -8.99 -6.13
C GLY A 192 -15.87 -8.49 -7.06
N THR A 193 -14.68 -8.24 -6.53
CA THR A 193 -13.49 -7.80 -7.30
C THR A 193 -12.44 -8.90 -7.50
N GLY A 194 -12.87 -10.16 -7.36
CA GLY A 194 -12.03 -11.35 -7.49
C GLY A 194 -11.57 -11.92 -6.15
N GLU A 195 -11.07 -13.16 -6.20
CA GLU A 195 -10.49 -13.85 -5.05
C GLU A 195 -9.24 -13.09 -4.58
N PRO A 196 -9.11 -12.80 -3.27
CA PRO A 196 -7.96 -12.08 -2.75
C PRO A 196 -6.68 -12.92 -2.85
N VAL A 197 -5.58 -12.28 -3.20
CA VAL A 197 -4.24 -12.88 -3.17
C VAL A 197 -3.69 -12.69 -1.75
N VAL A 198 -3.46 -13.81 -1.07
CA VAL A 198 -2.96 -13.82 0.32
C VAL A 198 -1.47 -14.14 0.34
N PHE A 199 -0.66 -13.31 0.99
CA PHE A 199 0.79 -13.50 1.07
C PHE A 199 1.39 -12.90 2.35
N LEU A 200 2.60 -13.35 2.68
CA LEU A 200 3.38 -12.80 3.78
C LEU A 200 4.13 -11.56 3.31
N GLY A 201 4.01 -10.46 4.05
CA GLY A 201 4.69 -9.21 3.77
C GLY A 201 5.03 -8.47 5.07
N SER A 202 5.20 -7.16 4.92
CA SER A 202 5.44 -6.25 6.03
C SER A 202 4.48 -5.07 5.99
N THR A 203 4.55 -4.18 6.98
CA THR A 203 3.84 -2.91 6.86
C THR A 203 4.44 -2.07 5.73
N THR A 204 3.58 -1.34 5.04
CA THR A 204 3.97 -0.35 4.05
C THR A 204 4.22 1.00 4.75
N GLY A 205 4.67 1.99 3.98
CA GLY A 205 4.96 3.32 4.49
C GLY A 205 6.05 4.00 3.67
N PRO A 206 5.92 5.32 3.41
CA PRO A 206 6.83 6.04 2.51
C PRO A 206 8.25 6.15 3.04
N VAL A 207 8.46 5.89 4.34
CA VAL A 207 9.79 5.88 4.98
C VAL A 207 10.57 4.59 4.69
N TYR A 208 9.91 3.49 4.34
CA TYR A 208 10.57 2.21 4.14
C TYR A 208 11.13 2.07 2.72
N THR A 209 12.35 1.56 2.60
CA THR A 209 13.08 1.36 1.35
C THR A 209 13.63 -0.06 1.26
N SER A 210 14.46 -0.38 0.26
CA SER A 210 15.20 -1.65 0.22
C SER A 210 16.41 -1.68 1.17
N GLN A 211 16.73 -0.54 1.80
CA GLN A 211 17.75 -0.43 2.85
C GLN A 211 17.14 -0.21 4.24
N GLU A 212 15.94 0.36 4.31
CA GLU A 212 15.19 0.62 5.54
C GLU A 212 13.91 -0.22 5.54
N CYS A 213 13.99 -1.47 6.00
CA CYS A 213 12.84 -2.37 5.97
C CYS A 213 11.90 -2.19 7.15
N SER A 214 10.62 -2.52 6.91
CA SER A 214 9.66 -2.61 8.01
C SER A 214 9.96 -3.85 8.85
N PRO A 215 9.99 -3.71 10.19
CA PRO A 215 10.21 -4.81 11.12
C PRO A 215 8.94 -5.65 11.38
N TYR A 216 7.77 -5.19 10.91
CA TYR A 216 6.50 -5.83 11.24
C TYR A 216 6.13 -6.88 10.21
N HIS A 217 5.71 -8.05 10.69
CA HIS A 217 5.20 -9.14 9.87
C HIS A 217 3.69 -9.01 9.68
N VAL A 218 3.25 -8.99 8.42
CA VAL A 218 1.85 -8.77 8.05
C VAL A 218 1.39 -9.85 7.08
N THR A 219 0.22 -10.44 7.35
CA THR A 219 -0.52 -11.20 6.35
C THR A 219 -1.33 -10.24 5.50
N TRP A 220 -0.98 -10.10 4.23
CA TRP A 220 -1.73 -9.30 3.28
C TRP A 220 -2.79 -10.14 2.58
N SER A 221 -3.93 -9.54 2.29
CA SER A 221 -5.04 -10.09 1.53
C SER A 221 -5.54 -9.00 0.57
N VAL A 222 -5.08 -9.06 -0.69
CA VAL A 222 -5.27 -7.98 -1.67
C VAL A 222 -6.19 -8.45 -2.78
N ARG A 223 -7.32 -7.77 -2.99
CA ARG A 223 -8.23 -8.10 -4.10
C ARG A 223 -7.68 -7.61 -5.45
N PRO A 224 -7.77 -8.42 -6.52
CA PRO A 224 -7.01 -8.16 -7.75
C PRO A 224 -7.61 -7.10 -8.69
N ASN A 225 -8.88 -6.74 -8.52
CA ASN A 225 -9.56 -5.78 -9.39
C ASN A 225 -10.09 -4.56 -8.63
N CYS A 226 -10.26 -3.47 -9.37
CA CYS A 226 -10.90 -2.27 -8.82
C CYS A 226 -12.43 -2.40 -8.80
N ALA A 227 -13.06 -1.69 -7.86
CA ALA A 227 -14.50 -1.40 -7.88
C ALA A 227 -14.74 0.11 -7.97
N LYS A 228 -15.92 0.50 -8.47
CA LYS A 228 -16.35 1.91 -8.42
C LYS A 228 -16.89 2.23 -7.03
N LEU A 229 -16.44 3.35 -6.46
CA LEU A 229 -16.89 3.86 -5.16
C LEU A 229 -17.51 5.25 -5.36
N ASP A 230 -18.70 5.49 -4.78
CA ASP A 230 -19.30 6.81 -4.80
C ASP A 230 -18.49 7.76 -3.92
N ILE A 231 -17.88 8.77 -4.51
CA ILE A 231 -17.01 9.70 -3.79
C ILE A 231 -17.78 10.48 -2.70
N ASN A 232 -19.10 10.64 -2.83
CA ASN A 232 -19.91 11.30 -1.80
C ASN A 232 -19.85 10.55 -0.47
N SER A 233 -19.87 9.21 -0.51
CA SER A 233 -19.75 8.38 0.70
C SER A 233 -18.38 8.46 1.36
N LEU A 234 -17.31 8.60 0.57
CA LEU A 234 -15.95 8.84 1.08
C LEU A 234 -15.86 10.20 1.79
N TYR A 235 -16.44 11.24 1.18
CA TYR A 235 -16.50 12.56 1.79
C TYR A 235 -17.34 12.57 3.07
N GLU A 236 -18.42 11.80 3.12
CA GLU A 236 -19.20 11.61 4.34
C GLU A 236 -18.35 10.97 5.44
N TRP A 237 -17.62 9.89 5.13
CA TRP A 237 -16.74 9.23 6.09
C TRP A 237 -15.66 10.15 6.64
N GLY A 238 -14.98 10.91 5.77
CA GLY A 238 -13.98 11.89 6.18
C GLY A 238 -14.53 13.03 7.05
N HIS A 239 -15.80 13.39 6.86
CA HIS A 239 -16.46 14.42 7.66
C HIS A 239 -17.12 13.88 8.94
N SER A 240 -17.27 12.57 9.07
CA SER A 240 -18.04 11.94 10.15
C SER A 240 -17.38 12.00 11.54
N GLY A 241 -16.09 12.38 11.61
CA GLY A 241 -15.30 12.24 12.83
C GLY A 241 -14.96 10.78 13.12
N ASN A 242 -14.60 10.03 12.07
CA ASN A 242 -14.21 8.63 12.20
C ASN A 242 -13.02 8.49 13.19
N PRO A 243 -12.95 7.38 13.95
CA PRO A 243 -11.96 7.23 15.04
C PRO A 243 -10.51 7.10 14.54
N PHE A 244 -10.33 6.85 13.24
CA PHE A 244 -9.01 6.74 12.61
C PHE A 244 -8.42 8.12 12.25
N GLU A 245 -9.18 9.20 12.46
CA GLU A 245 -8.79 10.57 12.09
C GLU A 245 -8.47 10.73 10.58
N GLU A 246 -9.00 9.84 9.75
CA GLU A 246 -8.77 9.84 8.31
C GLU A 246 -9.65 10.91 7.64
N HIS A 247 -9.00 11.91 7.06
CA HIS A 247 -9.63 13.03 6.34
C HIS A 247 -8.88 13.39 5.06
N HIS A 248 -7.91 12.55 4.67
CA HIS A 248 -7.13 12.61 3.44
C HIS A 248 -6.45 11.25 3.26
N SER A 249 -6.04 10.93 2.04
CA SER A 249 -5.30 9.71 1.76
C SER A 249 -3.79 9.92 1.86
N HIS A 250 -3.09 8.90 2.36
CA HIS A 250 -1.65 8.86 2.53
C HIS A 250 -0.92 8.67 1.20
N GLY A 251 0.40 8.89 1.23
CA GLY A 251 1.28 8.53 0.12
C GLY A 251 1.61 7.03 0.08
N VAL A 252 2.21 6.58 -1.01
CA VAL A 252 2.57 5.18 -1.26
C VAL A 252 4.05 4.91 -1.03
N ARG A 253 4.40 3.70 -0.58
CA ARG A 253 5.74 3.13 -0.74
C ARG A 253 5.92 2.63 -2.17
N GLN A 254 7.14 2.76 -2.72
CA GLN A 254 7.44 2.19 -4.03
C GLN A 254 7.44 0.66 -3.99
N LEU A 255 7.03 0.05 -5.12
CA LEU A 255 6.91 -1.40 -5.26
C LEU A 255 8.22 -2.11 -4.92
N VAL A 256 8.16 -3.14 -4.07
CA VAL A 256 9.28 -4.03 -3.80
C VAL A 256 9.44 -4.97 -5.00
N THR A 257 10.62 -4.96 -5.61
CA THR A 257 10.93 -5.74 -6.83
C THR A 257 12.05 -6.76 -6.64
N ALA A 258 12.84 -6.66 -5.58
CA ALA A 258 13.89 -7.62 -5.26
C ALA A 258 13.26 -8.94 -4.79
N PRO A 259 13.47 -10.07 -5.49
CA PRO A 259 12.88 -11.36 -5.11
C PRO A 259 13.24 -11.79 -3.67
N GLU A 260 14.43 -11.42 -3.19
CA GLU A 260 14.92 -11.73 -1.84
C GLU A 260 14.14 -11.01 -0.74
N LEU A 261 13.34 -10.00 -1.10
CA LEU A 261 12.40 -9.31 -0.21
C LEU A 261 10.96 -9.74 -0.43
N LEU A 262 10.66 -10.68 -1.32
CA LEU A 262 9.30 -11.13 -1.60
C LEU A 262 9.10 -12.57 -1.13
N SER A 263 7.94 -12.83 -0.54
CA SER A 263 7.50 -14.18 -0.24
C SER A 263 7.09 -14.91 -1.52
N PRO A 264 7.30 -16.24 -1.63
CA PRO A 264 6.59 -17.02 -2.63
C PRO A 264 5.08 -16.96 -2.40
N ILE A 265 4.29 -16.85 -3.47
CA ILE A 265 2.82 -17.01 -3.40
C ILE A 265 2.47 -18.40 -3.92
N ASN A 266 1.69 -19.15 -3.13
CA ASN A 266 1.29 -20.54 -3.44
C ASN A 266 -0.09 -20.61 -4.07
#